data_AF-A0A4Q0XAE0-F1
#
_entry.id   AF-A0A4Q0XAE0-F1
#
_cell.length_a   1.000
_cell.length_b   1.000
_cell.length_c   1.000
_cell.angle_alpha   90.00
_cell.angle_beta   90.00
_cell.angle_gamma   90.00
#
_symmetry.space_group_name_H-M   'P 1'
#
loop_
_entity.id
_entity.type
_entity.pdbx_description
1 polymer ?
#
loop_
_entity_poly.entity_id
_entity_poly.type
_entity_poly.pdbx_seq_one_letter_code
_entity_poly.pdbx_strand_id
1 'polypeptide(L)'
;MTEVNFIHHLKAIFLLFAKDNRLNPTHISLYLAFFQIWNHNRFPQRFYVNREEVMRLAKIGSKSTYHRCAKDLNNFEYLLYFPSHNPFKGSEINMLIFGTSSGQVVDLGVPFSGQALDLSVPNSGQVVGRLYKHNKTIVNSYKLQKPKNENQVLDFFKKQKWSEMEAA
;
A
#
# COMPACT_ATOMS: atom_id res chain seq x y z
N MET A 1 -27.52 -8.51 11.27
CA MET A 1 -26.39 -8.00 10.46
C MET A 1 -25.24 -7.82 11.43
N THR A 2 -24.09 -8.46 11.21
CA THR A 2 -22.92 -8.30 12.09
C THR A 2 -22.40 -6.88 11.95
N GLU A 3 -22.53 -6.08 13.00
CA GLU A 3 -21.99 -4.71 12.96
C GLU A 3 -20.46 -4.75 12.94
N VAL A 4 -19.87 -4.20 11.88
CA VAL A 4 -18.42 -4.10 11.75
C VAL A 4 -17.94 -2.94 12.63
N ASN A 5 -17.17 -3.27 13.67
CA ASN A 5 -16.44 -2.24 14.41
C ASN A 5 -15.14 -1.91 13.67
N PHE A 6 -15.13 -0.78 12.98
CA PHE A 6 -14.02 -0.34 12.14
C PHE A 6 -12.70 -0.14 12.90
N ILE A 7 -12.76 0.24 14.19
CA ILE A 7 -11.56 0.44 15.02
C ILE A 7 -10.92 -0.92 15.33
N HIS A 8 -11.72 -1.90 15.74
CA HIS A 8 -11.21 -3.25 16.02
C HIS A 8 -10.68 -3.92 14.75
N HIS A 9 -11.41 -3.76 13.64
CA HIS A 9 -10.96 -4.25 12.34
C HIS A 9 -9.61 -3.67 11.94
N LEU A 10 -9.46 -2.34 11.99
CA LEU A 10 -8.22 -1.68 11.59
C LEU A 10 -7.05 -2.07 12.50
N LYS A 11 -7.28 -2.19 13.81
CA LYS A 11 -6.28 -2.69 14.76
C LYS A 11 -5.82 -4.11 14.42
N ALA A 12 -6.76 -5.02 14.15
CA ALA A 12 -6.45 -6.40 13.79
C ALA A 12 -5.66 -6.46 12.48
N ILE A 13 -6.08 -5.71 11.47
CA ILE A 13 -5.38 -5.61 10.19
C ILE A 13 -3.94 -5.10 10.34
N PHE A 14 -3.70 -4.07 11.14
CA PHE A 14 -2.34 -3.58 11.35
C PHE A 14 -1.43 -4.61 12.02
N LEU A 15 -1.96 -5.43 12.93
CA LEU A 15 -1.21 -6.55 13.51
C LEU A 15 -0.91 -7.64 12.48
N LEU A 16 -1.84 -7.93 11.56
CA LEU A 16 -1.62 -8.87 10.46
C LEU A 16 -0.57 -8.34 9.47
N PHE A 17 -0.69 -7.06 9.08
CA PHE A 17 0.27 -6.41 8.18
C PHE A 17 1.69 -6.41 8.73
N ALA A 18 1.86 -6.19 10.04
CA ALA A 18 3.17 -6.20 10.68
C ALA A 18 3.84 -7.59 10.67
N LYS A 19 3.06 -8.67 10.59
CA LYS A 19 3.56 -10.06 10.59
C LYS A 19 3.71 -10.62 9.18
N ASP A 20 2.98 -10.10 8.20
CA ASP A 20 2.93 -10.63 6.84
C ASP A 20 4.02 -10.01 5.94
N ASN A 21 5.15 -10.70 5.83
CA ASN A 21 6.29 -10.28 5.02
C ASN A 21 6.01 -10.29 3.50
N ARG A 22 4.88 -10.84 3.04
CA ARG A 22 4.50 -10.84 1.60
C ARG A 22 4.01 -9.45 1.16
N LEU A 23 3.60 -8.59 2.10
CA LEU A 23 3.06 -7.28 1.82
C LEU A 23 4.14 -6.21 1.64
N ASN A 24 4.20 -5.61 0.45
CA ASN A 24 4.84 -4.31 0.24
C ASN A 24 3.93 -3.11 0.62
N PRO A 25 4.48 -1.87 0.73
CA PRO A 25 3.71 -0.67 1.05
C PRO A 25 2.54 -0.38 0.11
N THR A 26 2.65 -0.76 -1.16
CA THR A 26 1.59 -0.57 -2.15
C THR A 26 0.37 -1.43 -1.84
N HIS A 27 0.55 -2.66 -1.34
CA HIS A 27 -0.59 -3.47 -0.88
C HIS A 27 -1.31 -2.80 0.29
N ILE A 28 -0.55 -2.31 1.28
CA ILE A 28 -1.12 -1.63 2.46
C ILE A 28 -1.92 -0.39 2.01
N SER A 29 -1.33 0.44 1.16
CA SER A 29 -1.99 1.63 0.62
C SER A 29 -3.27 1.28 -0.16
N LEU A 30 -3.22 0.22 -0.99
CA LEU A 30 -4.37 -0.23 -1.77
C LEU A 30 -5.48 -0.80 -0.88
N TYR A 31 -5.13 -1.59 0.12
CA TYR A 31 -6.09 -2.11 1.09
C TYR A 31 -6.80 -0.97 1.84
N LEU A 32 -6.04 0.02 2.31
CA LEU A 32 -6.61 1.19 3.01
C LEU A 32 -7.54 2.01 2.11
N ALA A 33 -7.24 2.12 0.82
CA ALA A 33 -8.14 2.76 -0.15
C ALA A 33 -9.47 2.00 -0.28
N PHE A 34 -9.44 0.66 -0.39
CA PHE A 34 -10.66 -0.16 -0.39
C PHE A 34 -11.42 -0.05 0.93
N PHE A 35 -10.72 -0.12 2.06
CA PHE A 35 -11.30 0.03 3.38
C PHE A 35 -12.00 1.39 3.57
N GLN A 36 -11.40 2.48 3.07
CA GLN A 36 -12.01 3.81 3.13
C GLN A 36 -13.34 3.86 2.37
N ILE A 37 -13.40 3.30 1.17
CA ILE A 37 -14.63 3.21 0.37
C ILE A 37 -15.66 2.32 1.08
N TRP A 38 -15.23 1.18 1.63
CA TRP A 38 -16.09 0.26 2.36
C TRP A 38 -16.71 0.89 3.61
N ASN A 39 -15.92 1.62 4.40
CA ASN A 39 -16.37 2.39 5.55
C ASN A 39 -17.33 3.51 5.16
N HIS A 40 -17.05 4.24 4.08
CA HIS A 40 -17.94 5.28 3.57
C HIS A 40 -19.32 4.73 3.21
N ASN A 41 -19.37 3.54 2.61
CA ASN A 41 -20.60 2.85 2.21
C ASN A 41 -21.28 2.07 3.34
N ARG A 42 -20.86 2.22 4.60
CA ARG A 42 -21.42 1.52 5.78
C ARG A 42 -21.28 0.00 5.72
N PHE A 43 -20.11 -0.48 5.29
CA PHE A 43 -19.70 -1.88 5.35
C PHE A 43 -20.64 -2.88 4.63
N PRO A 44 -21.02 -2.64 3.36
CA PRO A 44 -21.82 -3.59 2.62
C PRO A 44 -21.04 -4.89 2.43
N GLN A 45 -21.75 -6.02 2.25
CA GLN A 45 -21.11 -7.31 1.98
C GLN A 45 -20.24 -7.26 0.72
N ARG A 46 -20.67 -6.51 -0.30
CA ARG A 46 -19.90 -6.27 -1.53
C ARG A 46 -20.13 -4.84 -2.01
N PHE A 47 -19.14 -4.27 -2.69
CA PHE A 47 -19.25 -2.94 -3.28
C PHE A 47 -18.45 -2.84 -4.57
N TYR A 48 -18.94 -2.00 -5.48
CA TYR A 48 -18.25 -1.67 -6.72
C TYR A 48 -17.22 -0.56 -6.49
N VAL A 49 -16.10 -0.66 -7.19
CA VAL A 49 -15.03 0.34 -7.15
C VAL A 49 -14.69 0.85 -8.55
N ASN A 50 -14.53 2.16 -8.65
CA ASN A 50 -13.92 2.78 -9.81
C ASN A 50 -12.39 2.68 -9.69
N ARG A 51 -11.72 2.10 -10.69
CA ARG A 51 -10.27 1.88 -10.66
C ARG A 51 -9.50 3.19 -10.53
N GLU A 52 -9.86 4.20 -11.31
CA GLU A 52 -9.17 5.50 -11.33
C GLU A 52 -9.28 6.23 -9.98
N GLU A 53 -10.43 6.10 -9.30
CA GLU A 53 -10.63 6.59 -7.94
C GLU A 53 -9.75 5.84 -6.93
N VAL A 54 -9.80 4.50 -6.93
CA VAL A 54 -8.99 3.69 -6.01
C VAL A 54 -7.49 3.94 -6.20
N MET A 55 -7.03 4.00 -7.46
CA MET A 55 -5.64 4.30 -7.77
C MET A 55 -5.21 5.66 -7.20
N ARG A 56 -6.08 6.68 -7.27
CA ARG A 56 -5.82 8.02 -6.70
C ARG A 56 -5.76 8.01 -5.18
N LEU A 57 -6.66 7.28 -4.51
CA LEU A 57 -6.68 7.11 -3.06
C LEU A 57 -5.43 6.36 -2.59
N ALA A 58 -5.09 5.26 -3.26
CA ALA A 58 -3.94 4.42 -2.94
C ALA A 58 -2.58 5.00 -3.40
N LYS A 59 -2.58 6.16 -4.07
CA LYS A 59 -1.38 6.80 -4.66
C LYS A 59 -0.62 5.90 -5.64
N ILE A 60 -1.35 5.10 -6.42
CA ILE A 60 -0.81 4.19 -7.44
C ILE A 60 -0.93 4.84 -8.82
N GLY A 61 0.20 5.07 -9.49
CA GLY A 61 0.21 5.61 -10.86
C GLY A 61 0.11 4.55 -11.96
N SER A 62 0.36 3.28 -11.66
CA SER A 62 0.46 2.21 -12.66
C SER A 62 -0.69 1.22 -12.58
N LYS A 63 -1.39 1.01 -13.70
CA LYS A 63 -2.47 0.01 -13.83
C LYS A 63 -1.98 -1.40 -13.57
N SER A 64 -0.79 -1.77 -14.04
CA SER A 64 -0.23 -3.11 -13.81
C SER A 64 0.06 -3.34 -12.34
N THR A 65 0.54 -2.30 -11.64
CA THR A 65 0.78 -2.37 -10.19
C THR A 65 -0.53 -2.52 -9.42
N TYR A 66 -1.57 -1.76 -9.78
CA TYR A 66 -2.91 -1.91 -9.20
C TYR A 66 -3.44 -3.34 -9.34
N HIS A 67 -3.44 -3.89 -10.56
CA HIS A 67 -3.99 -5.22 -10.81
C HIS A 67 -3.18 -6.33 -10.13
N ARG A 68 -1.85 -6.21 -10.10
CA ARG A 68 -1.00 -7.15 -9.36
C ARG A 68 -1.31 -7.12 -7.87
N CYS A 69 -1.27 -5.93 -7.24
CA CYS A 69 -1.51 -5.80 -5.82
C CYS A 69 -2.96 -6.19 -5.42
N ALA A 70 -3.96 -5.92 -6.26
CA ALA A 70 -5.34 -6.35 -6.00
C ALA A 70 -5.47 -7.88 -6.03
N LYS A 71 -4.81 -8.56 -6.98
CA LYS A 71 -4.75 -10.03 -7.02
C LYS A 71 -3.97 -10.60 -5.84
N ASP A 72 -2.86 -9.97 -5.48
CA ASP A 72 -2.05 -10.39 -4.33
C ASP A 72 -2.87 -10.29 -3.03
N LEU A 73 -3.56 -9.17 -2.78
CA LEU A 73 -4.46 -9.02 -1.63
C LEU A 73 -5.60 -10.05 -1.61
N ASN A 74 -6.10 -10.46 -2.78
CA ASN A 74 -7.06 -11.54 -2.90
C ASN A 74 -6.45 -12.90 -2.52
N ASN A 75 -5.26 -13.19 -3.05
CA ASN A 75 -4.56 -14.46 -2.79
C ASN A 75 -4.05 -14.57 -1.35
N PHE A 76 -3.76 -13.44 -0.71
CA PHE A 76 -3.37 -13.36 0.71
C PHE A 76 -4.59 -13.29 1.64
N GLU A 77 -5.80 -13.38 1.09
CA GLU A 77 -7.04 -13.46 1.83
C GLU A 77 -7.30 -12.26 2.75
N TYR A 78 -6.97 -11.06 2.27
CA TYR A 78 -7.36 -9.80 2.92
C TYR A 78 -8.72 -9.29 2.41
N LEU A 79 -9.08 -9.64 1.18
CA LEU A 79 -10.33 -9.29 0.50
C LEU A 79 -10.61 -10.30 -0.60
N LEU A 80 -11.83 -10.30 -1.16
CA LEU A 80 -12.12 -10.98 -2.43
C LEU A 80 -12.22 -9.95 -3.55
N TYR A 81 -11.50 -10.20 -4.64
CA TYR A 81 -11.43 -9.33 -5.81
C TYR A 81 -12.15 -9.95 -7.00
N PHE A 82 -13.22 -9.30 -7.46
CA PHE A 82 -13.97 -9.69 -8.65
C PHE A 82 -13.70 -8.70 -9.78
N PRO A 83 -12.75 -8.98 -10.69
CA PRO A 83 -12.42 -8.07 -11.78
C PRO A 83 -13.58 -7.93 -12.76
N SER A 84 -13.79 -6.72 -13.25
CA SER A 84 -14.73 -6.42 -14.34
C SER A 84 -13.98 -5.79 -15.50
N HIS A 85 -14.29 -6.23 -16.72
CA HIS A 85 -13.81 -5.63 -17.97
C HIS A 85 -14.78 -4.60 -18.53
N ASN A 86 -15.96 -4.42 -17.91
CA ASN A 86 -16.98 -3.51 -18.39
C ASN A 86 -16.70 -2.08 -17.88
N PRO A 87 -16.51 -1.08 -18.76
CA PRO A 87 -16.24 0.30 -18.33
C PRO A 87 -17.40 0.94 -17.54
N PHE A 88 -18.63 0.43 -17.67
CA PHE A 88 -19.81 0.91 -16.94
C PHE A 88 -20.05 0.16 -15.63
N LYS A 89 -19.37 -0.98 -15.40
CA LYS A 89 -19.45 -1.75 -14.16
C LYS A 89 -18.05 -1.89 -13.58
N GLY A 90 -17.76 -1.14 -12.51
CA GLY A 90 -16.50 -1.24 -11.78
C GLY A 90 -16.17 -2.66 -11.32
N SER A 91 -14.92 -2.91 -10.90
CA SER A 91 -14.62 -4.18 -10.23
C SER A 91 -15.40 -4.25 -8.92
N GLU A 92 -15.71 -5.44 -8.45
CA GLU A 92 -16.43 -5.65 -7.19
C GLU A 92 -15.45 -6.18 -6.13
N ILE A 93 -15.60 -5.68 -4.91
CA ILE A 93 -14.77 -6.01 -3.75
C ILE A 93 -15.67 -6.54 -2.63
N ASN A 94 -15.21 -7.59 -1.95
CA ASN A 94 -15.72 -8.01 -0.65
C ASN A 94 -14.58 -7.94 0.37
N MET A 95 -14.72 -7.14 1.42
CA MET A 95 -13.70 -7.05 2.47
C MET A 95 -13.90 -8.19 3.47
N LEU A 96 -12.83 -8.90 3.79
CA LEU A 96 -12.87 -9.90 4.86
C LEU A 96 -12.83 -9.20 6.22
N ILE A 97 -13.62 -9.68 7.18
CA ILE A 97 -13.80 -9.03 8.48
C ILE A 97 -12.80 -9.63 9.49
N PHE A 98 -12.00 -8.76 10.12
CA PHE A 98 -11.03 -9.14 11.14
C PHE A 98 -11.38 -8.50 12.50
N GLY A 99 -11.05 -9.17 13.61
CA GLY A 99 -11.08 -8.59 14.96
C GLY A 99 -12.47 -8.36 15.57
N THR A 100 -13.55 -8.89 15.01
CA THR A 100 -14.89 -8.79 15.61
C THR A 100 -15.16 -9.96 16.55
N SER A 101 -15.21 -9.71 17.86
CA SER A 101 -15.39 -10.71 18.94
C SER A 101 -16.78 -11.38 19.01
N SER A 102 -17.60 -11.34 17.96
CA SER A 102 -18.96 -11.90 18.01
C SER A 102 -19.19 -12.93 16.89
N GLY A 103 -18.61 -14.12 17.05
CA GLY A 103 -19.24 -15.36 16.57
C GLY A 103 -19.26 -15.68 15.07
N GLN A 104 -18.40 -15.09 14.23
CA GLN A 104 -18.16 -15.63 12.88
C GLN A 104 -16.67 -15.81 12.63
N VAL A 105 -16.24 -17.05 12.88
CA VAL A 105 -14.96 -17.58 12.42
C VAL A 105 -15.13 -17.81 10.91
N VAL A 106 -14.77 -16.81 10.09
CA VAL A 106 -14.31 -17.16 8.74
C VAL A 106 -12.95 -17.79 8.95
N ASP A 107 -12.96 -19.12 8.95
CA ASP A 107 -11.82 -20.02 9.04
C ASP A 107 -10.90 -19.78 7.84
N LEU A 108 -10.11 -18.73 7.94
CA LEU A 108 -8.96 -18.46 7.11
C LEU A 108 -7.80 -18.94 7.98
N GLY A 109 -7.26 -20.13 7.65
CA GLY A 109 -6.33 -20.96 8.45
C GLY A 109 -4.99 -20.33 8.86
N VAL A 110 -4.96 -19.04 9.15
CA VAL A 110 -3.94 -18.37 9.94
C VAL A 110 -4.20 -18.74 11.40
N PRO A 111 -3.34 -19.57 12.03
CA PRO A 111 -3.54 -19.93 13.41
C PRO A 111 -3.46 -18.64 14.25
N PHE A 112 -4.58 -18.27 14.85
CA PHE A 112 -4.60 -17.32 15.96
C PHE A 112 -4.07 -18.03 17.23
N SER A 113 -2.87 -18.64 17.13
CA SER A 113 -2.14 -19.20 18.25
C SER A 113 -1.13 -18.14 18.71
N GLY A 114 -1.61 -17.21 19.52
CA GLY A 114 -0.77 -16.13 20.01
C GLY A 114 -1.50 -15.20 20.96
N GLN A 115 -1.88 -15.78 22.11
CA GLN A 115 -2.23 -15.09 23.36
C GLN A 115 -3.48 -14.20 23.31
N ALA A 116 -4.45 -14.52 24.15
CA ALA A 116 -5.55 -13.62 24.48
C ALA A 116 -4.96 -12.29 24.94
N LEU A 117 -5.07 -11.25 24.12
CA LEU A 117 -4.65 -9.91 24.49
C LEU A 117 -5.66 -9.36 25.49
N ASP A 118 -5.26 -9.33 26.75
CA ASP A 118 -5.85 -8.58 27.84
C ASP A 118 -6.24 -7.16 27.35
N LEU A 119 -7.52 -6.85 27.49
CA LEU A 119 -8.14 -5.59 27.04
C LEU A 119 -7.90 -4.43 28.03
N SER A 120 -7.06 -4.60 29.05
CA SER A 120 -6.65 -3.50 29.91
C SER A 120 -5.58 -2.63 29.21
N VAL A 121 -5.97 -1.41 28.82
CA VAL A 121 -5.04 -0.38 28.36
C VAL A 121 -4.24 0.09 29.59
N PRO A 122 -2.91 -0.12 29.69
CA PRO A 122 -2.13 0.64 30.64
C PRO A 122 -1.82 1.98 29.98
N ASN A 123 -2.40 3.03 30.57
CA ASN A 123 -2.09 4.41 30.29
C ASN A 123 -0.62 4.68 30.64
N SER A 124 0.30 4.43 29.70
CA SER A 124 1.74 4.64 29.87
C SER A 124 2.25 5.57 28.78
N GLY A 125 2.75 6.73 29.23
CA GLY A 125 3.12 7.92 28.45
C GLY A 125 3.67 7.70 27.06
N GLN A 126 3.10 8.43 26.09
CA GLN A 126 3.68 8.60 24.77
C GLN A 126 5.03 9.32 24.89
N VAL A 127 6.13 8.58 24.75
CA VAL A 127 7.41 9.16 24.35
C VAL A 127 7.39 9.25 22.83
N VAL A 128 7.20 10.46 22.30
CA VAL A 128 7.34 10.76 20.87
C VAL A 128 8.82 10.68 20.51
N GLY A 129 9.33 9.44 20.39
CA GLY A 129 10.64 9.17 19.81
C GLY A 129 10.60 9.47 18.31
N ARG A 130 11.55 10.27 17.83
CA ARG A 130 11.71 10.69 16.42
C ARG A 130 11.40 9.55 15.44
N LEU A 131 10.22 9.64 14.81
CA LEU A 131 9.79 8.74 13.75
C LEU A 131 10.65 8.98 12.49
N TYR A 132 11.23 7.88 11.99
CA TYR A 132 11.78 7.66 10.65
C TYR A 132 12.93 8.58 10.17
N LYS A 133 14.18 8.16 10.40
CA LYS A 133 15.32 8.56 9.56
C LYS A 133 15.69 7.43 8.61
N HIS A 134 15.08 7.37 7.42
CA HIS A 134 15.70 6.78 6.23
C HIS A 134 14.94 7.18 4.96
N ASN A 135 15.21 8.39 4.46
CA ASN A 135 15.10 8.66 3.01
C ASN A 135 16.51 8.54 2.44
N LYS A 136 16.94 7.32 2.09
CA LYS A 136 18.05 7.16 1.15
C LYS A 136 17.47 7.34 -0.25
N THR A 137 17.75 8.48 -0.85
CA THR A 137 17.40 8.77 -2.25
C THR A 137 17.94 7.66 -3.14
N ILE A 138 17.05 6.91 -3.81
CA ILE A 138 17.44 6.02 -4.90
C ILE A 138 17.83 6.94 -6.06
N VAL A 139 19.13 7.15 -6.25
CA VAL A 139 19.65 7.88 -7.40
C VAL A 139 19.53 6.95 -8.61
N ASN A 140 18.63 7.29 -9.54
CA ASN A 140 18.44 6.56 -10.78
C ASN A 140 19.76 6.53 -11.58
N SER A 141 20.32 5.33 -11.78
CA SER A 141 21.66 5.08 -12.37
C SER A 141 21.84 5.51 -13.83
N TYR A 142 20.77 5.90 -14.52
CA TYR A 142 20.80 6.32 -15.92
C TYR A 142 20.84 7.85 -16.11
N LYS A 143 20.76 8.64 -15.04
CA LYS A 143 20.96 10.10 -15.11
C LYS A 143 22.43 10.41 -14.80
N LEU A 144 23.20 10.75 -15.84
CA LEU A 144 24.53 11.34 -15.66
C LEU A 144 24.42 12.57 -14.77
N GLN A 145 25.33 12.69 -13.80
CA GLN A 145 25.40 13.87 -12.95
C GLN A 145 25.60 15.10 -13.85
N LYS A 146 24.80 16.15 -13.63
CA LYS A 146 25.01 17.41 -14.34
C LYS A 146 26.39 17.96 -13.99
N PRO A 147 27.15 18.47 -14.97
CA PRO A 147 28.47 19.05 -14.72
C PRO A 147 28.33 20.23 -13.74
N LYS A 148 29.28 20.34 -12.82
CA LYS A 148 29.24 21.37 -11.76
C LYS A 148 29.74 22.73 -12.25
N ASN A 149 30.47 22.75 -13.36
CA ASN A 149 31.00 23.95 -14.01
C ASN A 149 31.34 23.65 -15.48
N GLU A 150 31.56 24.71 -16.27
CA GLU A 150 31.90 24.64 -17.70
C GLU A 150 33.24 23.93 -17.95
N ASN A 151 34.22 24.09 -17.05
CA ASN A 151 35.53 23.45 -17.17
C ASN A 151 35.43 21.92 -17.19
N GLN A 152 34.49 21.32 -16.46
CA GLN A 152 34.24 19.87 -16.49
C GLN A 152 33.66 19.40 -17.83
N VAL A 153 32.90 20.25 -18.52
CA VAL A 153 32.37 19.96 -19.86
C VAL A 153 33.53 19.98 -20.85
N LEU A 154 34.36 21.02 -20.82
CA LEU A 154 35.52 21.14 -21.72
C LEU A 154 36.52 20.00 -21.55
N ASP A 155 36.83 19.59 -20.31
CA ASP A 155 37.72 18.44 -20.04
C ASP A 155 37.14 17.12 -20.55
N PHE A 156 35.82 16.94 -20.47
CA PHE A 156 35.15 15.75 -21.01
C PHE A 156 35.27 15.69 -22.54
N PHE A 157 35.03 16.80 -23.24
CA PHE A 157 35.11 16.88 -24.70
C PHE A 157 36.55 16.66 -25.20
N LYS A 158 37.54 17.25 -24.52
CA LYS A 158 38.97 17.01 -24.79
C LYS A 158 39.34 15.53 -24.64
N LYS A 159 38.85 14.87 -23.58
CA LYS A 159 39.10 13.43 -23.35
C LYS A 159 38.48 12.54 -24.43
N GLN A 160 37.31 12.91 -24.95
CA GLN A 160 36.63 12.18 -26.05
C GLN A 160 37.14 12.56 -27.45
N LYS A 161 38.08 13.52 -27.55
CA LYS A 161 38.58 14.10 -28.81
C LYS A 161 37.48 14.74 -29.67
N TRP A 162 36.48 15.36 -29.03
CA TRP A 162 35.42 16.11 -29.69
C TRP A 162 35.79 17.59 -29.86
N SER A 163 35.12 18.29 -30.77
CA SER A 163 35.44 19.69 -31.07
C SER A 163 35.03 20.60 -29.92
N GLU A 164 35.89 21.54 -29.53
CA GLU A 164 35.59 22.52 -28.47
C GLU A 164 34.39 23.42 -28.83
N MET A 165 34.08 23.59 -30.12
CA MET A 165 32.91 24.35 -30.56
C MET A 165 31.58 23.68 -30.22
N GLU A 166 31.56 22.36 -29.97
CA GLU A 166 30.36 21.63 -29.59
C GLU A 166 30.10 21.66 -28.07
N ALA A 167 31.03 22.22 -27.29
CA ALA A 167 30.97 22.28 -25.83
C ALA A 167 30.42 23.62 -25.28
N ALA A 168 30.23 24.62 -26.15
CA ALA A 168 29.67 25.95 -25.84
C ALA A 168 28.15 26.00 -26.08
#